data_AF-A0AAV3ZS16-F1
#
_entry.id   AF-A0AAV3ZS16-F1
#
_cell.length_a   1.000
_cell.length_b   1.000
_cell.length_c   1.000
_cell.angle_alpha   90.00
_cell.angle_beta   90.00
_cell.angle_gamma   90.00
#
_symmetry.space_group_name_H-M   'P 1'
#
loop_
_entity.id
_entity.type
_entity.pdbx_description
1 polymer ?
#
loop_
_entity_poly.entity_id
_entity_poly.type
_entity_poly.pdbx_seq_one_letter_code
_entity_poly.pdbx_strand_id
1 'polypeptide(L)'
;MKEVCRLLGIKQKSTTLYHLICNGLVERLHATLKTCLRRLCSEHPRQWHRYINPLLFAYREVPQESTHFAPFELRYRRTVRGPMHILRELLTKDIEEPDVKSSYEYVLNLRRHTQDSS
;
A
#
# COMPACT_ATOMS: atom_id res chain seq x y z
N MET A 1 -14.84 -23.94 4.02
CA MET A 1 -14.75 -22.56 3.50
C MET A 1 -15.97 -22.07 2.76
N LYS A 2 -16.63 -22.86 1.88
CA LYS A 2 -17.85 -22.40 1.18
C LYS A 2 -18.95 -21.88 2.12
N GLU A 3 -19.16 -22.56 3.25
CA GLU A 3 -20.17 -22.16 4.24
C GLU A 3 -19.83 -20.86 4.97
N VAL A 4 -18.55 -20.66 5.31
CA VAL A 4 -18.06 -19.39 5.91
C VAL A 4 -18.21 -18.24 4.91
N CYS A 5 -17.87 -18.45 3.64
CA CYS A 5 -18.06 -17.45 2.60
C CYS A 5 -19.54 -17.10 2.39
N ARG A 6 -20.43 -18.09 2.48
CA ARG A 6 -21.89 -17.89 2.38
C ARG A 6 -22.40 -17.03 3.54
N LEU A 7 -21.98 -17.33 4.77
CA LEU A 7 -22.38 -16.57 5.97
C LEU A 7 -21.85 -15.13 5.95
N LEU A 8 -20.64 -14.90 5.40
CA LEU A 8 -20.03 -13.57 5.31
C LEU A 8 -20.41 -12.81 4.03
N GLY A 9 -21.25 -13.37 3.15
CA GLY A 9 -21.61 -12.75 1.87
C GLY A 9 -20.43 -12.61 0.89
N ILE A 10 -19.36 -13.38 1.06
CA ILE A 10 -18.14 -13.31 0.25
C ILE A 10 -18.30 -14.17 -1.01
N LYS A 11 -18.26 -13.53 -2.19
CA LYS A 11 -18.21 -14.24 -3.46
C LYS A 11 -16.78 -14.70 -3.76
N GLN A 12 -16.49 -15.98 -3.52
CA GLN A 12 -15.20 -16.56 -3.87
C GLN A 12 -15.05 -16.61 -5.40
N LYS A 13 -14.06 -15.91 -5.94
CA LYS A 13 -13.64 -16.04 -7.34
C LYS A 13 -12.44 -16.98 -7.39
N SER A 14 -12.63 -18.17 -7.94
CA SER A 14 -11.51 -19.08 -8.20
C SER A 14 -10.93 -18.74 -9.56
N THR A 15 -9.64 -18.48 -9.61
CA THR A 15 -8.89 -18.38 -10.87
C THR A 15 -8.71 -19.78 -11.44
N THR A 16 -8.78 -19.93 -12.77
CA THR A 16 -8.48 -21.18 -13.45
C THR A 16 -7.02 -21.56 -13.21
N LEU A 17 -6.73 -22.86 -13.11
CA LEU A 17 -5.35 -23.36 -13.02
C LEU A 17 -4.52 -22.76 -14.17
N TYR A 18 -3.28 -22.35 -13.86
CA TYR A 18 -2.32 -21.74 -14.79
C TYR A 18 -2.64 -20.33 -15.33
N HIS A 19 -3.67 -19.64 -14.81
CA HIS A 19 -3.92 -18.24 -15.17
C HIS A 19 -3.21 -17.26 -14.21
N LEU A 20 -1.89 -17.19 -14.32
CA LEU A 20 -1.00 -16.38 -13.46
C LEU A 20 -1.30 -14.87 -13.52
N ILE A 21 -1.84 -14.40 -14.65
CA ILE A 21 -2.14 -12.99 -14.90
C ILE A 21 -3.14 -12.43 -13.87
N CYS A 22 -4.12 -13.23 -13.44
CA CYS A 22 -5.12 -12.80 -12.46
C CYS A 22 -4.52 -12.48 -11.07
N ASN A 23 -3.41 -13.13 -10.70
CA ASN A 23 -2.79 -12.96 -9.39
C ASN A 23 -1.49 -12.13 -9.44
N GLY A 24 -1.08 -11.66 -10.63
CA GLY A 24 0.22 -11.02 -10.83
C GLY A 24 0.46 -9.76 -9.99
N LEU A 25 -0.58 -9.00 -9.62
CA LEU A 25 -0.43 -7.86 -8.70
C LEU A 25 -0.06 -8.30 -7.28
N VAL A 26 -0.74 -9.34 -6.79
CA VAL A 26 -0.50 -9.91 -5.45
C VAL A 26 0.86 -10.61 -5.43
N GLU A 27 1.22 -11.31 -6.49
CA GLU A 27 2.52 -11.98 -6.61
C GLU A 27 3.68 -10.98 -6.62
N ARG A 28 3.56 -9.87 -7.36
CA ARG A 28 4.55 -8.78 -7.33
C ARG A 28 4.68 -8.17 -5.94
N LEU A 29 3.56 -7.89 -5.28
CA LEU A 29 3.55 -7.42 -3.89
C LEU A 29 4.28 -8.40 -2.97
N HIS A 30 3.96 -9.69 -3.05
CA HIS A 30 4.62 -10.72 -2.25
C HIS A 30 6.12 -10.83 -2.54
N ALA A 31 6.55 -10.67 -3.79
CA ALA A 31 7.97 -10.67 -4.16
C ALA A 31 8.74 -9.50 -3.53
N THR A 32 8.16 -8.29 -3.57
CA THR A 32 8.73 -7.10 -2.94
C THR A 32 8.82 -7.27 -1.42
N LEU A 33 7.72 -7.70 -0.77
CA LEU A 33 7.68 -7.92 0.67
C LEU A 33 8.72 -8.96 1.11
N LYS A 34 8.85 -10.08 0.39
CA LYS A 34 9.86 -11.09 0.68
C LYS A 34 11.28 -10.52 0.58
N THR A 35 11.56 -9.72 -0.44
CA THR A 35 12.88 -9.10 -0.63
C THR A 35 13.20 -8.14 0.51
N CYS A 36 12.26 -7.27 0.90
CA CYS A 36 12.43 -6.36 2.03
C CYS A 36 12.59 -7.11 3.35
N LEU A 37 11.78 -8.15 3.61
CA LEU A 37 11.90 -8.97 4.81
C LEU A 37 13.26 -9.67 4.90
N ARG A 38 13.76 -10.23 3.79
CA ARG A 38 15.11 -10.85 3.78
C ARG A 38 16.19 -9.86 4.19
N ARG A 39 16.09 -8.60 3.75
CA ARG A 39 17.03 -7.55 4.13
C ARG A 39 16.88 -7.14 5.59
N LEU A 40 15.66 -6.94 6.08
CA LEU A 40 15.40 -6.53 7.46
C LEU A 40 15.72 -7.62 8.48
N CYS A 41 15.58 -8.88 8.09
CA CYS A 41 15.76 -10.04 8.97
C CYS A 41 17.15 -10.68 8.83
N SER A 42 18.10 -10.04 8.13
CA SER A 42 19.45 -10.59 7.94
C SER A 42 20.18 -10.78 9.27
N GLU A 43 19.99 -9.87 10.23
CA GLU A 43 20.60 -9.94 11.55
C GLU A 43 19.82 -10.86 12.50
N HIS A 44 18.49 -10.83 12.45
CA HIS A 44 17.61 -11.57 13.37
C HIS A 44 16.47 -12.31 12.66
N PRO A 45 16.75 -13.44 11.97
CA PRO A 45 15.76 -14.14 11.15
C PRO A 45 14.58 -14.72 11.95
N ARG A 46 14.78 -15.08 13.23
CA ARG A 46 13.70 -15.60 14.09
C ARG A 46 12.66 -14.54 14.47
N GLN A 47 12.98 -13.25 14.31
CA GLN A 47 12.11 -12.14 14.70
C GLN A 47 11.36 -11.50 13.51
N TRP A 48 11.33 -12.17 12.35
CA TRP A 48 10.71 -11.67 11.13
C TRP A 48 9.29 -11.12 11.31
N HIS A 49 8.50 -11.75 12.17
CA HIS A 49 7.12 -11.36 12.48
C HIS A 49 7.00 -9.94 13.06
N ARG A 50 8.02 -9.46 13.79
CA ARG A 50 8.05 -8.09 14.33
C ARG A 50 8.23 -7.04 13.24
N TYR A 51 8.93 -7.39 12.16
CA TYR A 51 9.21 -6.49 11.05
C TYR A 51 8.07 -6.40 10.03
N ILE A 52 7.08 -7.29 10.08
CA ILE A 52 5.93 -7.27 9.16
C ILE A 52 5.15 -5.94 9.26
N ASN A 53 4.78 -5.53 10.47
CA ASN A 53 3.96 -4.34 10.67
C ASN A 53 4.66 -3.06 10.20
N PRO A 54 5.93 -2.80 10.60
CA PRO A 54 6.71 -1.68 10.07
C PRO A 54 6.89 -1.74 8.55
N LEU A 55 7.14 -2.92 7.99
CA LEU A 55 7.32 -3.07 6.55
C LEU A 55 6.04 -2.77 5.77
N LEU A 56 4.89 -3.28 6.23
CA LEU A 56 3.59 -2.99 5.61
C LEU A 56 3.24 -1.51 5.72
N PHE A 57 3.65 -0.84 6.80
CA PHE A 57 3.48 0.60 6.93
C PHE A 57 4.32 1.35 5.89
N ALA A 58 5.63 1.06 5.80
CA ALA A 58 6.52 1.67 4.82
C ALA A 58 6.03 1.44 3.38
N TYR A 59 5.55 0.23 3.07
CA TYR A 59 4.99 -0.07 1.76
C TYR A 59 3.73 0.74 1.43
N ARG A 60 2.90 1.07 2.42
CA ARG A 60 1.66 1.86 2.22
C ARG A 60 1.93 3.36 2.10
N GLU A 61 3.05 3.83 2.65
CA GLU A 61 3.49 5.23 2.61
C GLU A 61 4.17 5.58 1.28
N VAL A 62 4.93 4.65 0.70
CA VAL A 62 5.69 4.90 -0.53
C VAL A 62 4.78 4.84 -1.77
N PRO A 63 4.87 5.82 -2.70
CA PRO A 63 4.16 5.76 -3.97
C PRO A 63 4.66 4.59 -4.82
N GLN A 64 3.72 3.80 -5.33
CA GLN A 64 4.06 2.64 -6.15
C GLN A 64 4.19 3.06 -7.62
N GLU A 65 5.25 2.63 -8.29
CA GLU A 65 5.57 3.01 -9.68
C GLU A 65 4.40 2.79 -10.66
N SER A 66 3.64 1.70 -10.51
CA SER A 66 2.51 1.41 -11.40
C SER A 66 1.29 2.33 -11.25
N THR A 67 1.15 2.98 -10.09
CA THR A 67 -0.02 3.82 -9.80
C THR A 67 0.38 5.26 -9.52
N HIS A 68 1.66 5.56 -9.30
CA HIS A 68 2.22 6.80 -8.79
C HIS A 68 1.63 7.33 -7.47
N PHE A 69 0.55 6.71 -6.97
CA PHE A 69 -0.07 6.97 -5.67
C PHE A 69 0.43 5.99 -4.61
N ALA A 70 0.54 6.50 -3.38
CA ALA A 70 0.72 5.68 -2.21
C ALA A 70 -0.59 4.91 -1.91
N PRO A 71 -0.55 3.60 -1.59
CA PRO A 71 -1.76 2.84 -1.27
C PRO A 71 -2.61 3.45 -0.15
N PHE A 72 -1.98 4.13 0.81
CA PHE A 72 -2.69 4.84 1.87
C PHE A 72 -3.47 6.06 1.35
N GLU A 73 -2.87 6.85 0.45
CA GLU A 73 -3.53 7.99 -0.16
C GLU A 73 -4.75 7.53 -0.96
N LEU A 74 -4.64 6.40 -1.68
CA LEU A 74 -5.77 5.81 -2.40
C LEU A 74 -6.94 5.39 -1.49
N ARG A 75 -6.64 4.93 -0.28
CA ARG A 75 -7.64 4.46 0.68
C ARG A 75 -8.27 5.59 1.47
N TYR A 76 -7.46 6.50 2.00
CA TYR A 76 -7.89 7.49 2.99
C TYR A 76 -7.97 8.91 2.43
N ARG A 77 -7.52 9.13 1.18
CA ARG A 77 -7.51 10.43 0.48
C ARG A 77 -6.73 11.51 1.24
N ARG A 78 -5.81 11.09 2.09
CA ARG A 78 -4.94 11.94 2.90
C ARG A 78 -3.54 11.37 2.83
N THR A 79 -2.55 12.25 2.98
CA THR A 79 -1.15 11.85 3.11
C THR A 79 -0.93 11.17 4.47
N VAL A 80 -0.04 10.17 4.49
CA VAL A 80 0.32 9.48 5.73
C VAL A 80 1.13 10.44 6.60
N ARG A 81 0.71 10.62 7.86
CA ARG A 81 1.57 11.23 8.87
C ARG A 81 2.54 10.19 9.41
N GLY A 82 3.58 9.90 8.62
CA GLY A 82 4.58 8.89 8.92
C GLY A 82 5.66 9.39 9.86
N PRO A 83 6.57 8.50 10.32
CA PRO A 83 7.73 8.88 11.12
C PRO A 83 8.56 9.98 10.45
N MET A 84 8.71 9.93 9.11
CA MET A 84 9.42 10.94 8.34
C MET A 84 8.73 12.31 8.38
N HIS A 85 7.39 12.33 8.33
CA HIS A 85 6.62 13.56 8.41
C HIS A 85 6.75 14.19 9.81
N ILE A 86 6.66 13.36 10.86
CA ILE A 86 6.87 13.80 12.25
C ILE A 86 8.30 14.34 12.46
N LEU A 87 9.31 13.65 11.92
CA LEU A 87 10.70 14.11 11.98
C LEU A 87 10.88 15.46 11.29
N ARG A 88 10.22 15.67 10.14
CA ARG A 88 10.26 16.93 9.40
C ARG A 88 9.60 18.08 10.19
N GLU A 89 8.43 17.84 10.78
CA GLU A 89 7.75 18.81 11.64
C GLU A 89 8.62 19.22 12.84
N LEU A 90 9.22 18.24 13.52
CA LEU A 90 10.08 18.50 14.69
C LEU A 90 11.34 19.29 14.33
N LEU A 91 11.94 19.01 13.17
CA LEU A 91 13.18 19.64 12.73
C LEU A 91 12.95 21.04 12.15
N THR A 92 11.85 21.25 11.45
CA THR A 92 11.59 22.49 10.69
C THR A 92 10.67 23.46 11.44
N LYS A 93 9.86 22.97 12.39
CA LYS A 93 8.79 23.71 13.11
C LYS A 93 7.69 24.29 12.21
N ASP A 94 7.73 24.03 10.91
CA ASP A 94 6.65 24.34 9.98
C ASP A 94 5.53 23.30 10.14
N ILE A 95 4.35 23.78 10.50
CA ILE A 95 3.13 22.97 10.54
C ILE A 95 2.50 23.10 9.14
N GLU A 96 2.68 22.09 8.30
CA GLU A 96 1.88 22.00 7.06
C GLU A 96 0.41 21.76 7.46
N GLU A 97 -0.49 22.64 7.00
CA GLU A 97 -1.92 22.40 7.15
C GLU A 97 -2.30 21.08 6.47
N PRO A 98 -3.20 20.28 7.07
CA PRO A 98 -3.61 19.03 6.46
C PRO A 98 -4.20 19.30 5.08
N ASP A 99 -3.54 18.79 4.03
CA ASP A 99 -4.04 18.83 2.65
C ASP A 99 -5.30 17.96 2.54
N VAL A 100 -6.45 18.54 2.91
CA VAL A 100 -7.76 17.91 2.76
C VAL A 100 -8.23 18.18 1.34
N LYS A 101 -7.75 17.36 0.40
CA LYS A 101 -8.22 17.40 -0.99
C LYS A 101 -9.73 17.17 -1.04
N SER A 102 -10.45 18.04 -1.75
CA SER A 102 -11.88 17.82 -2.02
C SER A 102 -12.08 16.51 -2.79
N SER A 103 -13.21 15.84 -2.57
CA SER A 103 -13.51 14.56 -3.23
C SER A 103 -13.44 14.67 -4.76
N TYR A 104 -13.83 15.81 -5.31
CA TYR A 104 -13.79 16.11 -6.74
C TYR A 104 -12.36 16.30 -7.25
N GLU A 105 -11.54 17.08 -6.54
CA GLU A 105 -10.14 17.33 -6.90
C GLU A 105 -9.32 16.04 -6.87
N TYR A 106 -9.58 15.18 -5.88
CA TYR A 106 -8.95 13.87 -5.77
C TYR A 106 -9.25 12.99 -7.00
N VAL A 107 -10.52 12.89 -7.41
CA VAL A 107 -10.92 12.08 -8.58
C VAL A 107 -10.38 12.65 -9.89
N LEU A 108 -10.34 13.98 -10.02
CA LEU A 108 -9.76 14.64 -11.19
C LEU A 108 -8.25 14.39 -11.29
N ASN A 109 -7.53 14.47 -10.17
CA ASN A 109 -6.10 14.16 -10.13
C ASN A 109 -5.82 12.69 -10.43
N LEU A 110 -6.61 11.77 -9.84
CA LEU A 110 -6.51 10.34 -10.14
C LEU A 110 -6.72 10.07 -11.63
N ARG A 111 -7.75 10.69 -12.23
CA ARG A 111 -8.06 10.54 -13.66
C ARG A 111 -6.92 11.04 -14.56
N ARG A 112 -6.37 12.23 -14.29
CA ARG A 112 -5.24 12.79 -15.06
C ARG A 112 -4.04 11.86 -15.04
N HIS A 113 -3.63 11.41 -13.85
CA HIS A 113 -2.46 10.53 -13.71
C HIS A 113 -2.66 9.17 -14.40
N THR A 114 -3.86 8.61 -14.36
CA THR A 114 -4.14 7.34 -15.08
C THR A 114 -4.16 7.50 -16.60
N GLN A 115 -4.46 8.70 -17.11
CA GLN A 115 -4.46 8.99 -18.55
C GLN A 115 -3.05 9.28 -19.09
N ASP A 116 -2.19 9.91 -18.28
CA ASP A 116 -0.81 10.23 -18.66
C ASP A 116 0.14 9.00 -18.60
N SER A 117 -0.26 7.91 -17.93
CA SER A 117 0.50 6.65 -17.85
C SER A 117 0.11 5.58 -18.88
N SER A 118 -0.72 5.92 -19.88
CA SER A 118 -1.10 5.03 -21.00
C SER A 118 -0.49 5.52 -22.32
#